data_AF-A0A5N7ZP93-F1
#
_entry.id   AF-A0A5N7ZP93-F1
#
_cell.length_a   1.000
_cell.length_b   1.000
_cell.length_c   1.000
_cell.angle_alpha   90.00
_cell.angle_beta   90.00
_cell.angle_gamma   90.00
#
_symmetry.space_group_name_H-M   'P 1'
#
loop_
_entity.id
_entity.type
_entity.pdbx_description
1 polymer ?
#
loop_
_entity_poly.entity_id
_entity_poly.type
_entity_poly.pdbx_seq_one_letter_code
_entity_poly.pdbx_strand_id
1 'polypeptide(L)' 'TASEQSRSGRTGNYDVRIENQHGQLIALFHGKSYKVRGTVLTQETPE' A
#
# COMPACT_ATOMS: atom_id res chain seq x y z
N THR A 1 -1.26 8.77 -6.74
CA THR A 1 -1.86 7.51 -7.23
C THR A 1 -1.01 6.33 -6.78
N ALA A 2 -1.59 5.13 -6.67
CA ALA A 2 -0.87 3.91 -6.31
C ALA A 2 -1.19 2.79 -7.30
N SER A 3 -0.20 2.00 -7.69
CA SER A 3 -0.35 0.87 -8.62
C SER A 3 0.40 -0.37 -8.15
N GLU A 4 -0.25 -1.53 -8.21
CA GLU A 4 0.40 -2.83 -8.01
C GLU A 4 1.28 -3.14 -9.24
N GLN A 5 2.54 -3.49 -9.02
CA GLN A 5 3.48 -3.88 -10.09
C GLN A 5 3.56 -5.39 -10.25
N SER A 6 3.61 -6.09 -9.13
CA SER A 6 3.59 -7.55 -9.13
C SER A 6 3.11 -8.08 -7.79
N ARG A 7 2.55 -9.29 -7.84
CA ARG A 7 2.11 -10.01 -6.66
C ARG A 7 2.37 -11.49 -6.83
N SER A 8 3.00 -12.09 -5.83
CA SER A 8 3.22 -13.53 -5.78
C SER A 8 3.09 -14.03 -4.35
N GLY A 9 2.18 -14.98 -4.15
CA GLY A 9 1.88 -15.55 -2.84
C GLY A 9 1.57 -14.48 -1.79
N ARG A 10 2.48 -14.33 -0.82
CA ARG A 10 2.33 -13.40 0.31
C ARG A 10 3.07 -12.08 0.11
N THR A 11 3.73 -11.88 -1.02
CA THR A 11 4.51 -10.67 -1.28
C THR A 11 3.97 -9.91 -2.49
N GLY A 12 4.14 -8.60 -2.51
CA GLY A 12 3.82 -7.78 -3.68
C GLY A 12 4.61 -6.48 -3.70
N ASN A 13 4.90 -5.99 -4.91
CA ASN A 13 5.59 -4.73 -5.14
C ASN A 13 4.57 -3.70 -5.64
N TYR A 14 4.73 -2.45 -5.23
CA TYR A 14 3.86 -1.36 -5.66
C TYR A 14 4.63 -0.06 -5.84
N ASP A 15 4.11 0.77 -6.71
CA ASP A 15 4.56 2.15 -6.90
C ASP A 15 3.50 3.12 -6.40
N VAL A 16 3.96 4.18 -5.74
CA VAL A 16 3.12 5.34 -5.39
C VAL A 16 3.73 6.58 -6.01
N ARG A 17 2.90 7.29 -6.73
CA ARG A 17 3.20 8.59 -7.32
C ARG A 17 2.51 9.67 -6.50
N ILE A 18 3.29 10.58 -5.93
CA ILE A 18 2.78 11.69 -5.13
C ILE A 18 2.91 12.97 -5.94
N GLU A 19 1.80 13.68 -6.08
CA GLU A 19 1.71 14.94 -6.81
C GLU A 19 1.16 16.05 -5.90
N ASN A 20 1.55 17.30 -6.16
CA ASN A 20 0.96 18.47 -5.48
C ASN A 20 -0.41 18.85 -6.12
N GLN A 21 -1.06 19.89 -5.59
CA GLN A 21 -2.35 20.36 -6.09
C GLN A 21 -2.33 20.87 -7.55
N HIS A 22 -1.14 21.11 -8.10
CA HIS A 22 -0.93 21.54 -9.47
C HIS A 22 -0.60 20.35 -10.40
N GLY A 23 -0.68 19.11 -9.91
CA GLY A 23 -0.37 17.89 -10.67
C GLY A 23 1.13 17.66 -10.88
N GLN A 24 1.99 18.41 -10.19
CA GLN A 24 3.44 18.25 -10.33
C GLN A 24 3.91 17.10 -9.45
N LEU A 25 4.76 16.24 -10.02
CA LEU A 25 5.38 15.15 -9.29
C LEU A 25 6.29 15.68 -8.19
N ILE A 26 6.06 15.25 -6.95
CA ILE A 26 6.88 15.64 -5.80
C ILE A 26 7.61 14.45 -5.16
N ALA A 27 7.10 13.23 -5.30
CA ALA A 27 7.79 12.04 -4.83
C ALA A 27 7.35 10.75 -5.54
N LEU A 28 8.26 9.79 -5.54
CA LEU A 28 8.08 8.43 -6.00
C LEU A 28 8.43 7.49 -4.85
N PHE A 29 7.52 6.58 -4.52
CA PHE A 29 7.76 5.52 -3.55
C PHE A 29 7.64 4.17 -4.22
N HIS A 30 8.63 3.32 -3.97
CA HIS A 30 8.59 1.91 -4.32
C HIS A 30 8.55 1.08 -3.04
N GLY A 31 7.53 0.25 -2.89
CA GLY A 31 7.32 -0.54 -1.69
C GLY A 31 7.22 -2.02 -1.95
N LYS A 32 7.70 -2.82 -0.99
CA LYS A 32 7.45 -4.26 -0.90
C LYS A 32 6.50 -4.53 0.24
N SER A 33 5.48 -5.34 0.00
CA SER A 33 4.47 -5.72 0.96
C SER A 33 4.58 -7.19 1.34
N TYR A 34 4.20 -7.51 2.58
CA TYR A 34 4.13 -8.87 3.11
C TYR A 34 2.76 -9.09 3.76
N LYS A 35 1.97 -10.01 3.23
CA LYS A 35 0.69 -10.43 3.80
C LYS A 35 0.95 -11.29 5.03
N VAL A 36 0.52 -10.82 6.19
CA VAL A 36 0.54 -11.57 7.46
C VAL A 36 -0.60 -12.61 7.50
N ARG A 37 -0.44 -13.66 8.31
CA ARG A 37 -1.49 -14.65 8.56
C ARG A 37 -2.37 -14.15 9.72
N GLY A 38 -3.68 -14.35 9.62
CA GLY A 38 -4.64 -13.93 10.65
C GLY A 38 -5.15 -12.50 10.49
N THR A 39 -6.11 -12.11 11.32
CA THR A 39 -6.68 -10.76 11.39
C THR A 39 -5.77 -9.87 12.21
N VAL A 40 -5.41 -8.70 11.69
CA VAL A 40 -4.49 -7.75 12.36
C VAL A 40 -5.18 -6.98 13.49
N LEU A 41 -6.53 -6.97 13.51
CA LEU A 41 -7.32 -6.30 14.53
C LEU A 41 -8.41 -7.26 15.02
N THR A 42 -8.53 -7.38 16.34
CA THR A 42 -9.76 -7.88 16.97
C THR A 42 -10.84 -6.83 16.72
N GLN A 43 -12.03 -7.21 16.29
CA GLN A 43 -13.14 -6.26 16.16
C GLN A 43 -13.30 -5.50 17.48
N GLU A 44 -13.23 -4.17 17.44
CA GLU A 44 -13.60 -3.35 18.59
C GLU A 44 -15.05 -3.70 18.96
N THR A 45 -15.24 -4.21 20.18
CA THR A 45 -16.58 -4.50 20.70
C THR A 45 -17.23 -3.15 20.98
N PRO A 46 -18.36 -2.81 20.34
CA PRO A 46 -19.06 -1.57 20.66
C PRO A 46 -19.68 -1.72 22.06
N GLU A 47 -19.38 -0.77 22.96
CA GLU A 47 -20.16 -0.53 24.18
C GLU A 47 -21.51 0.12 23.86
#